data_AF-A0A1F5DIR9-F1
#
_entry.id   AF-A0A1F5DIR9-F1
#
_cell.length_a   1.000
_cell.length_b   1.000
_cell.length_c   1.000
_cell.angle_alpha   90.00
_cell.angle_beta   90.00
_cell.angle_gamma   90.00
#
_symmetry.space_group_name_H-M   'P 1'
#
loop_
_entity.id
_entity.type
_entity.pdbx_description
1 polymer ?
#
loop_
_entity_poly.entity_id
_entity_poly.type
_entity_poly.pdbx_seq_one_letter_code
_entity_poly.pdbx_strand_id
1 'polypeptide(L)'
;MADQTLTLTLLIAAWMAFYVAAKRLRLEERGWDVQPFYALYKSTRLNKLIGRIGGWRPSAWRVLGNVGVAASVGQASFITFILARNLWSFVFKPEQASPVQPLIPGVTISVGSLPWFLLAAGVVILTHELGHGLMCVVEGIPVKSAAVMFAVVTFGGAVEPDEEGMEGASTMSKMRVFAIGSMINLLTGLLIIPVFIVLGGALPTQLLIFLNWLYFISINLAMMNMLPIGPLDGGQMWRAFTAGLKGGRTLQMAATYGFVALILMNLGLSLVTFGWVPI
;
A
#
# COMPACT_ATOMS: atom_id res chain seq x y z
N MET A 1 28.03 -8.51 -2.35
CA MET A 1 28.51 -7.19 -2.79
C MET A 1 28.53 -7.08 -4.32
N ALA A 2 29.48 -7.69 -5.05
CA ALA A 2 29.60 -7.52 -6.51
C ALA A 2 28.33 -7.93 -7.31
N ASP A 3 27.71 -9.06 -6.96
CA ASP A 3 26.48 -9.55 -7.60
C ASP A 3 25.24 -8.68 -7.30
N GLN A 4 25.20 -8.08 -6.10
CA GLN A 4 24.13 -7.16 -5.70
C GLN A 4 24.24 -5.83 -6.44
N THR A 5 25.45 -5.27 -6.50
CA THR A 5 25.73 -4.05 -7.26
C THR A 5 25.40 -4.25 -8.73
N LEU A 6 25.81 -5.38 -9.33
CA LEU A 6 25.49 -5.69 -10.72
C LEU A 6 23.98 -5.76 -10.96
N THR A 7 23.23 -6.47 -10.11
CA THR A 7 21.77 -6.62 -10.29
C THR A 7 21.06 -5.27 -10.19
N LEU A 8 21.41 -4.44 -9.21
CA LEU A 8 20.85 -3.08 -9.08
C LEU A 8 21.23 -2.19 -10.25
N THR A 9 22.49 -2.24 -10.71
CA THR A 9 22.94 -1.51 -11.90
C THR A 9 22.17 -1.95 -13.15
N LEU A 10 21.93 -3.25 -13.33
CA LEU A 10 21.14 -3.77 -14.45
C LEU A 10 19.68 -3.32 -14.38
N LEU A 11 19.05 -3.30 -13.20
CA LEU A 11 17.69 -2.79 -13.02
C LEU A 11 17.58 -1.31 -13.38
N ILE A 12 18.50 -0.49 -12.87
CA ILE A 12 18.55 0.95 -13.18
C ILE A 12 18.83 1.16 -14.67
N ALA A 13 19.77 0.43 -15.25
CA ALA A 13 20.10 0.52 -16.67
C ALA A 13 18.91 0.10 -17.55
N ALA A 14 18.22 -0.99 -17.18
CA ALA A 14 17.02 -1.46 -17.87
C ALA A 14 15.89 -0.42 -17.77
N TRP A 15 15.67 0.18 -16.60
CA TRP A 15 14.68 1.24 -16.43
C TRP A 15 15.03 2.49 -17.24
N MET A 16 16.29 2.92 -17.24
CA MET A 16 16.75 4.05 -18.05
C MET A 16 16.60 3.78 -19.55
N ALA A 17 16.92 2.56 -20.00
CA ALA A 17 16.70 2.14 -21.38
C ALA A 17 15.21 2.16 -21.74
N PHE A 18 14.35 1.65 -20.87
CA PHE A 18 12.90 1.72 -21.02
C PHE A 18 12.40 3.18 -21.07
N TYR A 19 12.83 4.04 -20.14
CA TYR A 19 12.44 5.45 -20.09
C TYR A 19 12.81 6.19 -21.38
N VAL A 20 14.04 6.03 -21.86
CA VAL A 20 14.51 6.64 -23.11
C VAL A 20 13.74 6.08 -24.31
N ALA A 21 13.52 4.76 -24.37
CA ALA A 21 12.74 4.13 -25.43
C ALA A 21 11.28 4.62 -25.41
N ALA A 22 10.67 4.73 -24.25
CA ALA A 22 9.30 5.18 -24.06
C ALA A 22 9.08 6.62 -24.55
N LYS A 23 10.02 7.53 -24.22
CA LYS A 23 10.02 8.92 -24.72
C LYS A 23 10.25 8.96 -26.24
N ARG A 24 11.19 8.16 -26.77
CA ARG A 24 11.46 8.10 -28.23
C ARG A 24 10.28 7.55 -29.04
N LEU A 25 9.62 6.53 -28.52
CA LEU A 25 8.44 5.90 -29.14
C LEU A 25 7.14 6.68 -28.86
N ARG A 26 7.23 7.81 -28.14
CA ARG A 26 6.10 8.66 -27.75
C ARG A 26 4.95 7.86 -27.16
N LEU A 27 5.26 6.97 -26.20
CA LEU A 27 4.24 6.15 -25.54
C LEU A 27 3.16 7.00 -24.83
N GLU A 28 3.46 8.27 -24.54
CA GLU A 28 2.51 9.29 -24.08
C GLU A 28 1.32 9.49 -25.03
N GLU A 29 1.57 9.48 -26.34
CA GLU A 29 0.50 9.54 -27.36
C GLU A 29 -0.36 8.26 -27.37
N ARG A 30 0.09 7.19 -26.72
CA ARG A 30 -0.56 5.87 -26.64
C ARG A 30 -1.15 5.57 -25.25
N GLY A 31 -1.27 6.56 -24.38
CA GLY A 31 -1.90 6.45 -23.06
C GLY A 31 -0.98 6.07 -21.91
N TRP A 32 0.34 6.16 -22.10
CA TRP A 32 1.32 6.00 -21.02
C TRP A 32 1.74 7.35 -20.43
N ASP A 33 1.62 7.53 -19.13
CA ASP A 33 2.31 8.63 -18.44
C ASP A 33 3.65 8.11 -17.90
N VAL A 34 4.76 8.57 -18.48
CA VAL A 34 6.10 8.05 -18.18
C VAL A 34 6.94 9.13 -17.50
N GLN A 35 7.20 8.91 -16.22
CA GLN A 35 7.99 9.74 -15.33
C GLN A 35 9.34 9.06 -15.02
N PRO A 36 10.33 9.80 -14.47
CA PRO A 36 11.66 9.24 -14.21
C PRO A 36 11.69 8.00 -13.30
N PHE A 37 10.71 7.84 -12.40
CA PHE A 37 10.67 6.75 -11.41
C PHE A 37 9.46 5.82 -11.53
N TYR A 38 8.50 6.16 -12.40
CA TYR A 38 7.33 5.33 -12.63
C TYR A 38 6.74 5.56 -14.02
N ALA A 39 5.98 4.59 -14.50
CA ALA A 39 5.19 4.65 -15.72
C ALA A 39 3.79 4.13 -15.42
N LEU A 40 2.78 4.88 -15.83
CA LEU A 40 1.38 4.55 -15.65
C LEU A 40 0.76 4.29 -17.02
N TYR A 41 0.16 3.12 -17.21
CA TYR A 41 -0.67 2.87 -18.36
C TYR A 41 -2.13 2.99 -17.97
N LYS A 42 -2.77 4.11 -18.33
CA LYS A 42 -4.20 4.35 -18.05
C LYS A 42 -5.06 3.61 -19.07
N SER A 43 -6.06 2.87 -18.59
CA SER A 43 -6.96 2.10 -19.44
C SER A 43 -8.36 2.02 -18.86
N THR A 44 -9.38 2.19 -19.70
CA THR A 44 -10.78 1.97 -19.33
C THR A 44 -11.19 0.51 -19.47
N ARG A 45 -10.32 -0.36 -19.99
CA ARG A 45 -10.61 -1.78 -20.24
C ARG A 45 -11.00 -2.53 -18.96
N LEU A 46 -10.37 -2.18 -17.83
CA LEU A 46 -10.65 -2.78 -16.53
C LEU A 46 -11.95 -2.26 -15.91
N ASN A 47 -12.46 -1.10 -16.32
CA ASN A 47 -13.68 -0.51 -15.74
C ASN A 47 -14.89 -1.45 -15.89
N LYS A 48 -14.98 -2.19 -17.01
CA LYS A 48 -16.04 -3.20 -17.21
C LYS A 48 -15.95 -4.37 -16.23
N LEU A 49 -14.72 -4.82 -15.93
CA LEU A 49 -14.47 -5.88 -14.95
C LEU A 49 -14.80 -5.40 -13.54
N ILE A 50 -14.32 -4.20 -13.17
CA ILE A 50 -14.61 -3.55 -11.89
C ILE A 50 -16.13 -3.38 -11.72
N GLY A 51 -16.83 -2.89 -12.75
CA GLY A 51 -18.28 -2.77 -12.77
C GLY A 51 -19.01 -4.10 -12.58
N ARG A 52 -18.54 -5.17 -13.24
CA ARG A 52 -19.13 -6.51 -13.11
C ARG A 52 -18.95 -7.08 -11.70
N ILE A 53 -17.74 -6.97 -11.13
CA ILE A 53 -17.43 -7.52 -9.81
C ILE A 53 -18.11 -6.68 -8.71
N GLY A 54 -18.03 -5.35 -8.78
CA GLY A 54 -18.65 -4.45 -7.82
C GLY A 54 -20.18 -4.52 -7.85
N GLY A 55 -20.76 -4.71 -9.04
CA GLY A 55 -22.19 -4.96 -9.24
C GLY A 55 -22.64 -6.36 -8.81
N TRP A 56 -21.73 -7.30 -8.61
CA TRP A 56 -22.06 -8.63 -8.09
C TRP A 56 -22.23 -8.57 -6.57
N ARG A 57 -23.45 -8.82 -6.09
CA ARG A 57 -23.82 -8.80 -4.66
C ARG A 57 -23.32 -7.53 -3.93
N PRO A 58 -23.79 -6.32 -4.32
CA PRO A 58 -23.32 -5.06 -3.75
C PRO A 58 -23.56 -4.95 -2.23
N SER A 59 -24.53 -5.69 -1.68
CA SER A 59 -24.74 -5.79 -0.24
C SER A 59 -23.56 -6.44 0.48
N ALA A 60 -22.95 -7.49 -0.08
CA ALA A 60 -21.80 -8.16 0.49
C ALA A 60 -20.58 -7.23 0.51
N TRP A 61 -20.33 -6.52 -0.60
CA TRP A 61 -19.28 -5.51 -0.65
C TRP A 61 -19.50 -4.39 0.37
N ARG A 62 -20.74 -3.91 0.52
CA ARG A 62 -21.06 -2.87 1.51
C ARG A 62 -20.86 -3.33 2.96
N VAL A 63 -21.18 -4.59 3.27
CA VAL A 63 -20.85 -5.20 4.56
C VAL A 63 -19.34 -5.23 4.76
N LEU A 64 -18.59 -5.68 3.76
CA LEU A 64 -17.13 -5.70 3.83
C LEU A 64 -16.54 -4.29 4.01
N GLY A 65 -17.10 -3.28 3.35
CA GLY A 65 -16.73 -1.87 3.54
C GLY A 65 -17.03 -1.35 4.95
N ASN A 66 -18.17 -1.69 5.54
CA ASN A 66 -18.50 -1.33 6.92
C ASN A 66 -17.53 -1.97 7.92
N VAL A 67 -17.24 -3.26 7.74
CA VAL A 67 -16.24 -3.98 8.54
C VAL A 67 -14.86 -3.36 8.35
N GLY A 68 -14.49 -3.01 7.11
CA GLY A 68 -13.26 -2.31 6.79
C GLY A 68 -13.13 -1.01 7.56
N VAL A 69 -14.17 -0.17 7.60
CA VAL A 69 -14.15 1.10 8.35
C VAL A 69 -13.95 0.87 9.85
N ALA A 70 -14.61 -0.13 10.44
CA ALA A 70 -14.37 -0.50 11.83
C ALA A 70 -12.94 -1.02 12.05
N ALA A 71 -12.44 -1.87 11.16
CA ALA A 71 -11.09 -2.42 11.20
C ALA A 71 -10.02 -1.31 11.05
N SER A 72 -10.30 -0.27 10.27
CA SER A 72 -9.39 0.87 10.04
C SER A 72 -8.97 1.53 11.34
N VAL A 73 -9.94 1.76 12.24
CA VAL A 73 -9.70 2.35 13.57
C VAL A 73 -8.82 1.43 14.40
N GLY A 74 -9.08 0.12 14.35
CA GLY A 74 -8.28 -0.90 15.03
C GLY A 74 -6.84 -0.95 14.50
N GLN A 75 -6.67 -0.97 13.17
CA GLN A 75 -5.37 -0.97 12.50
C GLN A 75 -4.55 0.27 12.86
N ALA A 76 -5.16 1.45 12.74
CA ALA A 76 -4.52 2.73 13.09
C ALA A 76 -4.11 2.76 14.58
N SER A 77 -5.00 2.33 15.48
CA SER A 77 -4.72 2.29 16.92
C SER A 77 -3.60 1.30 17.25
N PHE A 78 -3.62 0.12 16.63
CA PHE A 78 -2.62 -0.92 16.85
C PHE A 78 -1.24 -0.51 16.37
N ILE A 79 -1.10 0.02 15.14
CA ILE A 79 0.20 0.49 14.63
C ILE A 79 0.72 1.68 15.44
N THR A 80 -0.16 2.58 15.88
CA THR A 80 0.21 3.68 16.78
C THR A 80 0.78 3.15 18.09
N PHE A 81 0.11 2.17 18.70
CA PHE A 81 0.57 1.51 19.92
C PHE A 81 1.94 0.84 19.72
N ILE A 82 2.13 0.10 18.63
CA ILE A 82 3.40 -0.57 18.33
C ILE A 82 4.53 0.46 18.18
N LEU A 83 4.33 1.52 17.39
CA LEU A 83 5.35 2.55 17.17
C LEU A 83 5.67 3.34 18.45
N ALA A 84 4.65 3.67 19.26
CA ALA A 84 4.85 4.38 20.52
C ALA A 84 5.56 3.49 21.56
N ARG A 85 5.16 2.22 21.66
CA ARG A 85 5.82 1.23 22.51
C ARG A 85 7.28 1.03 22.08
N ASN A 86 7.56 1.05 20.79
CA ASN A 86 8.92 0.89 20.28
C ASN A 86 9.81 2.09 20.65
N LEU A 87 9.29 3.33 20.55
CA LEU A 87 9.99 4.51 21.08
C LEU A 87 10.28 4.41 22.57
N TRP A 88 9.31 3.93 23.35
CA TRP A 88 9.52 3.66 24.78
C TRP A 88 10.63 2.62 25.00
N SER A 89 10.64 1.53 24.22
CA SER A 89 11.69 0.51 24.30
C SER A 89 13.07 1.08 24.01
N PHE A 90 13.24 1.95 23.00
CA PHE A 90 14.55 2.56 22.72
C PHE A 90 15.14 3.33 23.92
N VAL A 91 14.30 3.93 24.77
CA VAL A 91 14.76 4.73 25.92
C VAL A 91 14.95 3.87 27.17
N PHE A 92 14.03 2.94 27.43
CA PHE A 92 13.95 2.27 28.73
C PHE A 92 14.28 0.77 28.70
N LYS A 93 14.14 0.11 27.55
CA LYS A 93 14.40 -1.33 27.36
C LYS A 93 14.96 -1.60 25.95
N PRO A 94 16.18 -1.13 25.63
CA PRO A 94 16.70 -1.16 24.27
C PRO A 94 16.75 -2.57 23.67
N GLU A 95 16.94 -3.60 24.50
CA GLU A 95 16.91 -5.02 24.10
C GLU A 95 15.54 -5.50 23.61
N GLN A 96 14.47 -4.77 23.91
CA GLN A 96 13.11 -5.05 23.42
C GLN A 96 12.71 -4.14 22.25
N ALA A 97 13.59 -3.23 21.81
CA ALA A 97 13.33 -2.40 20.65
C ALA A 97 13.43 -3.25 19.38
N SER A 98 12.53 -3.01 18.44
CA SER A 98 12.50 -3.68 17.15
C SER A 98 12.92 -2.70 16.04
N PRO A 99 13.70 -3.15 15.05
CA PRO A 99 14.10 -2.30 13.94
C PRO A 99 12.90 -1.93 13.08
N VAL A 100 12.70 -0.63 12.86
CA VAL A 100 11.80 -0.06 11.86
C VAL A 100 12.67 0.56 10.78
N GLN A 101 12.49 0.12 9.53
CA GLN A 101 13.32 0.57 8.41
C GLN A 101 12.54 0.47 7.09
N PRO A 102 12.87 1.29 6.09
CA PRO A 102 12.30 1.15 4.75
C PRO A 102 12.75 -0.14 4.07
N LEU A 103 11.91 -0.63 3.16
CA LEU A 103 12.22 -1.75 2.28
C LEU A 103 12.98 -1.21 1.05
N ILE A 104 14.30 -1.45 1.02
CA ILE A 104 15.23 -0.96 0.01
C ILE A 104 15.93 -2.17 -0.63
N PRO A 105 15.69 -2.43 -1.93
CA PRO A 105 16.38 -3.47 -2.69
C PRO A 105 17.89 -3.40 -2.55
N GLY A 106 18.51 -4.51 -2.17
CA GLY A 106 19.97 -4.65 -2.01
C GLY A 106 20.54 -4.05 -0.72
N VAL A 107 19.72 -3.39 0.11
CA VAL A 107 20.12 -2.90 1.45
C VAL A 107 19.37 -3.68 2.53
N THR A 108 18.04 -3.56 2.57
CA THR A 108 17.20 -4.27 3.54
C THR A 108 16.49 -5.47 2.94
N ILE A 109 16.43 -5.58 1.61
CA ILE A 109 15.91 -6.76 0.91
C ILE A 109 17.05 -7.43 0.15
N SER A 110 17.26 -8.72 0.40
CA SER A 110 18.27 -9.48 -0.35
C SER A 110 17.92 -9.59 -1.85
N VAL A 111 18.93 -9.59 -2.71
CA VAL A 111 18.72 -9.64 -4.18
C VAL A 111 18.06 -10.95 -4.63
N GLY A 112 18.34 -12.07 -3.96
CA GLY A 112 17.68 -13.35 -4.24
C GLY A 112 16.18 -13.34 -3.88
N SER A 113 15.78 -12.56 -2.87
CA SER A 113 14.38 -12.36 -2.49
C SER A 113 13.66 -11.32 -3.34
N LEU A 114 14.40 -10.49 -4.09
CA LEU A 114 13.85 -9.35 -4.80
C LEU A 114 12.74 -9.71 -5.80
N PRO A 115 12.87 -10.73 -6.68
CA PRO A 115 11.78 -11.09 -7.60
C PRO A 115 10.47 -11.44 -6.89
N TRP A 116 10.56 -12.15 -5.76
CA TRP A 116 9.42 -12.56 -4.95
C TRP A 116 8.80 -11.39 -4.20
N PHE A 117 9.64 -10.51 -3.64
CA PHE A 117 9.19 -9.26 -3.02
C PHE A 117 8.42 -8.39 -4.02
N LEU A 118 8.97 -8.18 -5.22
CA LEU A 118 8.35 -7.34 -6.24
C LEU A 118 7.04 -7.94 -6.77
N LEU A 119 7.00 -9.26 -6.97
CA LEU A 119 5.77 -9.95 -7.35
C LEU A 119 4.70 -9.80 -6.26
N ALA A 120 5.08 -10.02 -4.99
CA ALA A 120 4.16 -9.89 -3.87
C ALA A 120 3.67 -8.43 -3.70
N ALA A 121 4.57 -7.46 -3.72
CA ALA A 121 4.24 -6.04 -3.65
C ALA A 121 3.25 -5.64 -4.75
N GLY A 122 3.51 -6.06 -5.99
CA GLY A 122 2.63 -5.75 -7.10
C GLY A 122 1.26 -6.39 -7.00
N VAL A 123 1.17 -7.64 -6.52
CA VAL A 123 -0.13 -8.28 -6.24
C VAL A 123 -0.90 -7.51 -5.17
N VAL A 124 -0.27 -7.19 -4.04
CA VAL A 124 -0.93 -6.48 -2.93
C VAL A 124 -1.43 -5.10 -3.36
N ILE A 125 -0.57 -4.30 -4.00
CA ILE A 125 -0.94 -2.95 -4.45
C ILE A 125 -2.06 -3.03 -5.49
N LEU A 126 -1.99 -3.97 -6.44
CA LEU A 126 -3.03 -4.12 -7.44
C LEU A 126 -4.37 -4.53 -6.83
N THR A 127 -4.39 -5.50 -5.90
CA THR A 127 -5.64 -5.91 -5.25
C THR A 127 -6.21 -4.83 -4.33
N HIS A 128 -5.34 -4.06 -3.67
CA HIS A 128 -5.70 -2.89 -2.87
C HIS A 128 -6.45 -1.84 -3.70
N GLU A 129 -5.86 -1.44 -4.82
CA GLU A 129 -6.41 -0.43 -5.74
C GLU A 129 -7.69 -0.89 -6.43
N LEU A 130 -7.75 -2.17 -6.84
CA LEU A 130 -8.99 -2.78 -7.32
C LEU A 130 -10.09 -2.67 -6.27
N GLY A 131 -9.76 -2.86 -4.99
CA GLY A 131 -10.68 -2.64 -3.87
C GLY A 131 -11.37 -1.30 -3.90
N HIS A 132 -10.60 -0.22 -4.01
CA HIS A 132 -11.13 1.13 -4.10
C HIS A 132 -12.10 1.26 -5.27
N GLY A 133 -11.73 0.76 -6.45
CA GLY A 133 -12.59 0.77 -7.63
C GLY A 133 -13.90 -0.02 -7.45
N LEU A 134 -13.85 -1.20 -6.85
CA LEU A 134 -15.04 -1.98 -6.54
C LEU A 134 -15.97 -1.23 -5.60
N MET A 135 -15.41 -0.60 -4.56
CA MET A 135 -16.21 0.16 -3.61
C MET A 135 -16.78 1.45 -4.21
N CYS A 136 -16.08 2.10 -5.14
CA CYS A 136 -16.63 3.22 -5.90
C CYS A 136 -17.91 2.79 -6.63
N VAL A 137 -17.88 1.66 -7.35
CA VAL A 137 -19.06 1.11 -8.02
C VAL A 137 -20.20 0.82 -7.03
N VAL A 138 -19.89 0.23 -5.88
CA VAL A 138 -20.88 -0.14 -4.85
C VAL A 138 -21.55 1.09 -4.21
N GLU A 139 -20.81 2.19 -4.10
CA GLU A 139 -21.29 3.46 -3.56
C GLU A 139 -21.82 4.42 -4.65
N GLY A 140 -21.85 3.98 -5.91
CA GLY A 140 -22.39 4.78 -7.03
C GLY A 140 -21.46 5.90 -7.51
N ILE A 141 -20.17 5.85 -7.16
CA ILE A 141 -19.15 6.81 -7.57
C ILE A 141 -18.55 6.34 -8.91
N PRO A 142 -18.64 7.12 -10.00
CA PRO A 142 -18.08 6.74 -11.28
C PRO A 142 -16.56 6.54 -11.22
N VAL A 143 -16.04 5.52 -11.91
CA VAL A 143 -14.60 5.27 -12.06
C VAL A 143 -14.18 5.77 -13.44
N LYS A 144 -13.35 6.83 -13.50
CA LYS A 144 -12.87 7.42 -14.75
C LYS A 144 -11.93 6.46 -15.48
N SER A 145 -10.91 5.98 -14.77
CA SER A 145 -9.93 5.07 -15.34
C SER A 145 -9.33 4.15 -14.27
N ALA A 146 -8.79 3.03 -14.70
CA ALA A 146 -7.86 2.24 -13.92
C ALA A 146 -6.51 2.24 -14.63
N ALA A 147 -5.41 2.32 -13.88
CA ALA A 147 -4.08 2.27 -14.42
C ALA A 147 -3.33 1.05 -13.88
N VAL A 148 -2.47 0.48 -14.71
CA VAL A 148 -1.38 -0.37 -14.22
C VAL A 148 -0.16 0.52 -14.06
N MET A 149 0.39 0.54 -12.85
CA MET A 149 1.59 1.29 -12.52
C MET A 149 2.81 0.36 -12.59
N PHE A 150 3.89 0.85 -13.18
CA PHE A 150 5.21 0.24 -13.13
C PHE A 150 6.15 1.28 -12.51
N ALA A 151 6.66 1.03 -11.31
CA ALA A 151 7.75 1.77 -10.71
C ALA A 151 9.09 1.09 -11.01
N VAL A 152 10.20 1.80 -10.83
CA VAL A 152 11.57 1.26 -11.04
C VAL A 152 11.76 -0.11 -10.39
N VAL A 153 11.11 -0.31 -9.24
CA VAL A 153 11.23 -1.53 -8.44
C VAL A 153 10.02 -2.44 -8.59
N THR A 154 8.77 -1.96 -8.54
CA THR A 154 7.57 -2.83 -8.48
C THR A 154 6.55 -2.49 -9.56
N PHE A 155 5.53 -3.31 -9.73
CA PHE A 155 4.29 -2.91 -10.41
C PHE A 155 3.17 -2.67 -9.37
N GLY A 156 2.01 -2.18 -9.82
CA GLY A 156 0.84 -1.91 -8.98
C GLY A 156 -0.38 -1.50 -9.82
N GLY A 157 -1.44 -1.08 -9.15
CA GLY A 157 -2.60 -0.46 -9.76
C GLY A 157 -2.69 1.03 -9.42
N ALA A 158 -3.61 1.72 -10.07
CA ALA A 158 -4.23 2.92 -9.54
C ALA A 158 -5.68 2.93 -10.03
N VAL A 159 -6.62 3.33 -9.18
CA VAL A 159 -8.00 3.61 -9.62
C VAL A 159 -8.29 5.09 -9.46
N GLU A 160 -8.80 5.70 -10.54
CA GLU A 160 -9.13 7.12 -10.58
C GLU A 160 -10.66 7.29 -10.46
N PRO A 161 -11.18 7.56 -9.26
CA PRO A 161 -12.59 7.91 -9.09
C PRO A 161 -12.89 9.27 -9.72
N ASP A 162 -14.15 9.48 -10.07
CA ASP A 162 -14.63 10.80 -10.45
C ASP A 162 -14.62 11.74 -9.23
N GLU A 163 -13.98 12.90 -9.38
CA GLU A 163 -13.77 13.86 -8.29
C GLU A 163 -15.09 14.45 -7.80
N GLU A 164 -15.98 14.87 -8.71
CA GLU A 164 -17.29 15.43 -8.36
C GLU A 164 -18.17 14.38 -7.64
N GLY A 165 -18.19 13.15 -8.16
CA GLY A 165 -18.88 12.02 -7.54
C GLY A 165 -18.31 11.68 -6.16
N MET A 166 -16.98 11.72 -6.00
CA MET A 166 -16.34 11.52 -4.72
C MET A 166 -16.67 12.66 -3.74
N GLU A 167 -16.59 13.92 -4.16
CA GLU A 167 -16.90 15.07 -3.31
C GLU A 167 -18.37 15.11 -2.86
N GLY A 168 -19.29 14.77 -3.76
CA GLY A 168 -20.73 14.68 -3.48
C GLY A 168 -21.13 13.48 -2.62
N ALA A 169 -20.27 12.47 -2.48
CA ALA A 169 -20.58 11.28 -1.71
C ALA A 169 -20.69 11.55 -0.20
N SER A 170 -21.54 10.76 0.47
CA SER A 170 -21.69 10.82 1.93
C SER A 170 -20.37 10.49 2.64
N THR A 171 -20.18 10.99 3.87
CA THR A 171 -18.98 10.67 4.66
C THR A 171 -18.78 9.17 4.78
N MET A 172 -19.85 8.40 5.04
CA MET A 172 -19.75 6.95 5.17
C MET A 172 -19.34 6.27 3.85
N SER A 173 -19.83 6.75 2.71
CA SER A 173 -19.43 6.24 1.39
C SER A 173 -17.94 6.48 1.14
N LYS A 174 -17.44 7.70 1.41
CA LYS A 174 -16.01 8.03 1.34
C LYS A 174 -15.18 7.12 2.25
N MET A 175 -15.62 6.96 3.51
CA MET A 175 -14.93 6.09 4.48
C MET A 175 -14.84 4.64 4.00
N ARG A 176 -15.90 4.07 3.42
CA ARG A 176 -15.86 2.72 2.85
C ARG A 176 -14.88 2.62 1.70
N VAL A 177 -14.88 3.62 0.80
CA VAL A 177 -13.96 3.63 -0.34
C VAL A 177 -12.52 3.65 0.15
N PHE A 178 -12.15 4.51 1.10
CA PHE A 178 -10.76 4.53 1.59
C PHE A 178 -10.41 3.32 2.46
N ALA A 179 -11.34 2.75 3.22
CA ALA A 179 -11.06 1.61 4.10
C ALA A 179 -10.88 0.27 3.36
N ILE A 180 -11.55 0.09 2.21
CA ILE A 180 -11.63 -1.23 1.55
C ILE A 180 -10.28 -1.77 1.09
N GLY A 181 -9.38 -0.89 0.62
CA GLY A 181 -8.05 -1.29 0.15
C GLY A 181 -7.24 -1.91 1.29
N SER A 182 -7.22 -1.25 2.45
CA SER A 182 -6.60 -1.79 3.67
C SER A 182 -7.27 -3.07 4.13
N MET A 183 -8.60 -3.16 4.08
CA MET A 183 -9.34 -4.37 4.45
C MET A 183 -8.97 -5.56 3.56
N ILE A 184 -8.80 -5.36 2.25
CA ILE A 184 -8.34 -6.41 1.33
C ILE A 184 -6.93 -6.86 1.68
N ASN A 185 -6.02 -5.93 1.98
CA ASN A 185 -4.66 -6.28 2.40
C ASN A 185 -4.68 -7.06 3.72
N LEU A 186 -5.45 -6.61 4.71
CA LEU A 186 -5.59 -7.32 5.99
C LEU A 186 -6.11 -8.75 5.79
N LEU A 187 -7.20 -8.91 5.03
CA LEU A 187 -7.75 -10.23 4.71
C LEU A 187 -6.73 -11.11 3.97
N THR A 188 -6.01 -10.56 2.99
CA THR A 188 -4.98 -11.29 2.26
C THR A 188 -3.91 -11.83 3.20
N GLY A 189 -3.40 -10.99 4.10
CA GLY A 189 -2.43 -11.42 5.11
C GLY A 189 -2.99 -12.50 6.04
N LEU A 190 -4.19 -12.29 6.59
CA LEU A 190 -4.81 -13.25 7.51
C LEU A 190 -5.12 -14.59 6.85
N LEU A 191 -5.50 -14.61 5.57
CA LEU A 191 -5.79 -15.83 4.82
C LEU A 191 -4.53 -16.65 4.50
N ILE A 192 -3.34 -16.05 4.51
CA ILE A 192 -2.08 -16.78 4.31
C ILE A 192 -1.68 -17.56 5.57
N ILE A 193 -2.09 -17.12 6.76
CA ILE A 193 -1.80 -17.81 8.03
C ILE A 193 -2.22 -19.29 8.01
N PRO A 194 -3.49 -19.66 7.71
CA PRO A 194 -3.87 -21.07 7.63
C PRO A 194 -3.15 -21.82 6.51
N VAL A 195 -2.76 -21.16 5.42
CA VAL A 195 -1.94 -21.77 4.36
C VAL A 195 -0.58 -22.19 4.91
N PHE A 196 0.07 -21.35 5.72
CA PHE A 196 1.32 -21.73 6.39
C PHE A 196 1.13 -22.89 7.37
N ILE A 197 0.06 -22.87 8.17
CA ILE A 197 -0.19 -23.91 9.18
C ILE A 197 -0.45 -25.27 8.52
N VAL A 198 -1.25 -25.30 7.45
CA VAL A 198 -1.70 -26.56 6.84
C VAL A 198 -0.72 -27.07 5.78
N LEU A 199 -0.16 -26.17 4.97
CA LEU A 199 0.62 -26.54 3.78
C LEU A 199 2.10 -26.18 3.89
N GLY A 200 2.53 -25.42 4.90
CA GLY A 200 3.88 -24.83 4.96
C GLY A 200 5.03 -25.83 4.79
N GLY A 201 4.92 -27.03 5.37
CA GLY A 201 5.95 -28.07 5.24
C GLY A 201 6.01 -28.77 3.87
N ALA A 202 4.98 -28.62 3.04
CA ALA A 202 4.87 -29.28 1.74
C ALA A 202 5.12 -28.34 0.54
N LEU A 203 5.10 -27.01 0.76
CA LEU A 203 5.28 -26.05 -0.31
C LEU A 203 6.76 -25.94 -0.72
N PRO A 204 7.05 -25.78 -2.03
CA PRO A 204 8.40 -25.46 -2.49
C PRO A 204 8.94 -24.19 -1.84
N THR A 205 10.25 -24.13 -1.58
CA THR A 205 10.91 -23.00 -0.91
C THR A 205 10.61 -21.66 -1.59
N GLN A 206 10.61 -21.63 -2.92
CA GLN A 206 10.32 -20.42 -3.70
C GLN A 206 8.91 -19.89 -3.44
N LEU A 207 7.92 -20.79 -3.35
CA LEU A 207 6.54 -20.41 -3.05
C LEU A 207 6.41 -19.94 -1.60
N LEU A 208 7.14 -20.54 -0.66
CA LEU A 208 7.18 -20.08 0.73
C LEU A 208 7.75 -18.66 0.85
N ILE A 209 8.83 -18.36 0.13
CA ILE A 209 9.43 -17.01 0.10
C ILE A 209 8.41 -15.99 -0.46
N PHE A 210 7.74 -16.32 -1.57
CA PHE A 210 6.69 -15.48 -2.12
C PHE A 210 5.53 -15.26 -1.14
N LEU A 211 5.01 -16.31 -0.53
CA LEU A 211 3.92 -16.22 0.44
C LEU A 211 4.33 -15.44 1.69
N ASN A 212 5.59 -15.54 2.13
CA ASN A 212 6.11 -14.77 3.25
C ASN A 212 6.10 -13.27 2.92
N TRP A 213 6.58 -12.88 1.74
CA TRP A 213 6.50 -11.50 1.27
C TRP A 213 5.05 -11.03 1.11
N LEU A 214 4.19 -11.88 0.54
CA LEU A 214 2.78 -11.56 0.35
C LEU A 214 2.10 -11.30 1.69
N TYR A 215 2.34 -12.16 2.70
CA TYR A 215 1.86 -11.98 4.07
C TYR A 215 2.42 -10.69 4.71
N PHE A 216 3.74 -10.53 4.66
CA PHE A 216 4.44 -9.42 5.30
C PHE A 216 3.97 -8.07 4.75
N ILE A 217 3.96 -7.91 3.42
CA ILE A 217 3.54 -6.67 2.77
C ILE A 217 2.05 -6.42 3.01
N SER A 218 1.20 -7.45 2.90
CA SER A 218 -0.23 -7.34 3.13
C SER A 218 -0.54 -6.78 4.53
N ILE A 219 0.03 -7.36 5.58
CA ILE A 219 -0.23 -6.91 6.95
C ILE A 219 0.35 -5.52 7.21
N ASN A 220 1.61 -5.27 6.83
CA ASN A 220 2.25 -3.98 7.08
C ASN A 220 1.59 -2.84 6.29
N LEU A 221 1.28 -3.05 5.00
CA LEU A 221 0.64 -2.02 4.18
C LEU A 221 -0.79 -1.73 4.65
N ALA A 222 -1.54 -2.76 5.08
CA ALA A 222 -2.86 -2.57 5.68
C ALA A 222 -2.80 -1.67 6.92
N MET A 223 -1.86 -1.92 7.82
CA MET A 223 -1.72 -1.12 9.04
C MET A 223 -1.22 0.30 8.75
N MET A 224 -0.17 0.43 7.94
CA MET A 224 0.45 1.72 7.64
C MET A 224 -0.52 2.64 6.88
N ASN A 225 -1.27 2.14 5.90
CA ASN A 225 -2.21 2.96 5.12
C ASN A 225 -3.35 3.55 5.97
N MET A 226 -3.64 2.99 7.15
CA MET A 226 -4.70 3.50 8.04
C MET A 226 -4.23 4.60 8.99
N LEU A 227 -2.94 4.94 9.00
CA LEU A 227 -2.45 6.10 9.73
C LEU A 227 -3.07 7.40 9.15
N PRO A 228 -3.42 8.39 10.00
CA PRO A 228 -4.04 9.64 9.56
C PRO A 228 -2.98 10.62 9.01
N ILE A 229 -2.29 10.18 7.96
CA ILE A 229 -1.26 10.91 7.22
C ILE A 229 -1.85 11.22 5.84
N GLY A 230 -1.85 12.48 5.43
CA GLY A 230 -2.55 12.97 4.23
C GLY A 230 -2.49 12.08 2.96
N PRO A 231 -1.32 11.63 2.51
CA PRO A 231 -1.21 10.78 1.31
C PRO A 231 -1.80 9.36 1.44
N LEU A 232 -2.08 8.91 2.65
CA LEU A 232 -2.58 7.56 2.94
C LEU A 232 -4.11 7.55 3.05
N ASP A 233 -4.71 6.38 2.87
CA ASP A 233 -6.16 6.17 2.98
C ASP A 233 -6.73 6.64 4.32
N GLY A 234 -6.05 6.33 5.43
CA GLY A 234 -6.43 6.76 6.77
C GLY A 234 -6.40 8.29 6.93
N GLY A 235 -5.51 8.97 6.20
CA GLY A 235 -5.49 10.42 6.10
C GLY A 235 -6.70 10.96 5.34
N GLN A 236 -7.10 10.31 4.25
CA GLN A 236 -8.30 10.67 3.50
C GLN A 236 -9.57 10.41 4.31
N MET A 237 -9.63 9.32 5.07
CA MET A 237 -10.69 9.05 6.04
C MET A 237 -10.75 10.14 7.12
N TRP A 238 -9.61 10.49 7.71
CA TRP A 238 -9.53 11.56 8.70
C TRP A 238 -9.98 12.91 8.13
N ARG A 239 -9.60 13.22 6.88
CA ARG A 239 -10.07 14.40 6.15
C ARG A 239 -11.58 14.38 5.94
N ALA A 240 -12.15 13.27 5.48
CA ALA A 240 -13.59 13.13 5.28
C ALA A 240 -14.38 13.30 6.58
N PHE A 241 -13.86 12.77 7.70
CA PHE A 241 -14.45 12.93 9.02
C PHE A 241 -14.38 14.37 9.55
N THR A 242 -13.24 15.03 9.36
CA THR A 242 -13.00 16.38 9.93
C THR A 242 -13.42 17.53 9.03
N ALA A 243 -13.82 17.28 7.78
CA ALA A 243 -14.15 18.32 6.79
C ALA A 243 -15.23 19.32 7.28
N GLY A 244 -16.21 18.85 8.06
CA GLY A 244 -17.29 19.69 8.61
C GLY A 244 -16.99 20.32 9.97
N LEU A 245 -15.84 20.03 10.59
CA LEU A 245 -15.50 20.50 11.94
C LEU A 245 -14.81 21.87 11.89
N LYS A 246 -15.12 22.75 12.85
CA LYS A 246 -14.36 23.99 13.06
C LYS A 246 -12.91 23.62 13.40
N GLY A 247 -11.96 24.11 12.60
CA GLY A 247 -10.53 23.76 12.76
C GLY A 247 -10.13 22.40 12.18
N GLY A 248 -10.97 21.75 11.37
CA GLY A 248 -10.68 20.43 10.76
C GLY A 248 -9.34 20.38 10.02
N ARG A 249 -8.97 21.43 9.29
CA ARG A 249 -7.66 21.53 8.61
C ARG A 249 -6.48 21.47 9.60
N THR A 250 -6.60 22.15 10.74
CA THR A 250 -5.57 22.12 11.79
C THR A 250 -5.45 20.73 12.39
N LEU A 251 -6.57 20.03 12.63
CA LEU A 251 -6.57 18.65 13.10
C LEU A 251 -5.91 17.69 12.09
N GLN A 252 -6.14 17.88 10.79
CA GLN A 252 -5.52 17.08 9.73
C GLN A 252 -4.00 17.28 9.68
N MET A 253 -3.55 18.55 9.77
CA MET A 253 -2.12 18.88 9.80
C MET A 253 -1.45 18.34 11.06
N ALA A 254 -2.05 18.54 12.23
CA ALA A 254 -1.53 18.04 13.50
C ALA A 254 -1.38 16.51 13.49
N ALA A 255 -2.40 15.79 13.02
CA ALA A 255 -2.33 14.34 12.86
C ALA A 255 -1.19 13.94 11.89
N THR A 256 -1.17 14.52 10.69
CA THR A 256 -0.16 14.18 9.67
C THR A 256 1.26 14.39 10.21
N TYR A 257 1.57 15.57 10.76
CA TYR A 257 2.92 15.85 11.26
C TYR A 257 3.27 15.02 12.50
N GLY A 258 2.32 14.79 13.41
CA GLY A 258 2.53 13.95 14.59
C GLY A 258 2.88 12.51 14.22
N PHE A 259 2.15 11.91 13.28
CA PHE A 259 2.40 10.54 12.83
C PHE A 259 3.66 10.41 11.97
N VAL A 260 3.96 11.41 11.12
CA VAL A 260 5.23 11.46 10.40
C VAL A 260 6.40 11.55 11.38
N ALA A 261 6.31 12.40 12.41
CA ALA A 261 7.34 12.49 13.45
C ALA A 261 7.50 11.15 14.20
N LEU A 262 6.40 10.48 14.56
CA LEU A 262 6.41 9.18 15.22
C LEU A 262 7.15 8.11 14.39
N ILE A 263 6.91 8.08 13.07
CA ILE A 263 7.59 7.17 12.14
C ILE A 263 9.08 7.55 12.02
N LEU A 264 9.39 8.83 11.79
CA LEU A 264 10.76 9.29 11.61
C LEU A 264 11.63 9.06 12.86
N MET A 265 11.08 9.24 14.05
CA MET A 265 11.77 8.92 15.30
C MET A 265 12.06 7.42 15.40
N ASN A 266 11.09 6.56 15.06
CA ASN A 266 11.29 5.12 15.03
C ASN A 266 12.39 4.72 14.03
N LEU A 267 12.35 5.28 12.81
CA LEU A 267 13.35 5.05 11.78
C LEU A 267 14.74 5.52 12.22
N GLY A 268 14.85 6.74 12.74
CA GLY A 268 16.11 7.34 13.15
C GLY A 268 16.77 6.56 14.29
N LEU A 269 16.02 6.23 15.34
CA LEU A 269 16.52 5.42 16.46
C LEU A 269 16.86 4.00 16.03
N SER A 270 16.06 3.39 15.14
CA SER A 270 16.37 2.07 14.59
C SER A 270 17.69 2.07 13.83
N LEU A 271 17.92 3.06 12.95
CA LEU A 271 19.16 3.17 12.18
C LEU A 271 20.39 3.41 13.07
N VAL A 272 20.25 4.23 14.12
CA VAL A 272 21.35 4.49 15.08
C VAL A 272 21.67 3.24 15.90
N THR A 273 20.64 2.47 16.28
CA THR A 273 20.78 1.33 17.21
C THR A 273 21.19 0.05 16.48
N PHE A 274 20.58 -0.22 15.32
CA PHE A 274 20.71 -1.50 14.61
C PHE A 274 21.43 -1.37 13.26
N GLY A 275 21.60 -0.15 12.74
CA GLY A 275 22.01 0.05 11.36
C GLY A 275 20.96 -0.46 10.37
N TRP A 276 21.42 -0.88 9.19
CA TRP A 276 20.57 -1.56 8.21
C TRP A 276 20.51 -3.05 8.50
N VAL A 277 19.31 -3.57 8.71
CA VAL A 277 19.09 -4.99 9.01
C VAL A 277 18.46 -5.66 7.78
N PRO A 278 19.15 -6.60 7.11
CA PRO A 278 18.55 -7.35 6.00
C PRO A 278 17.36 -8.20 6.47
N ILE A 279 16.32 -8.29 5.63
CA ILE A 279 15.10 -9.07 5.79
C ILE A 279 14.98 -10.06 4.62
#